data_AF-A0A8J3FJK3-F1
#
_entry.id   AF-A0A8J3FJK3-F1
#
_cell.length_a   1.000
_cell.length_b   1.000
_cell.length_c   1.000
_cell.angle_alpha   90.00
_cell.angle_beta   90.00
_cell.angle_gamma   90.00
#
_symmetry.space_group_name_H-M   'P 1'
#
loop_
_entity.id
_entity.type
_entity.pdbx_description
1 polymer ?
#
loop_
_entity_poly.entity_id
_entity_poly.type
_entity_poly.pdbx_seq_one_letter_code
_entity_poly.pdbx_strand_id
1 'polypeptide(L)'
;MTTPPPDPGPPPSEPPADRPQPVPPPHPGHPPNGSADPASAAPGADAPPGTAGPSADSPGHPGAVPAPGQPPAGYPVPGFGAHGYPPAGYSGPGVHGYGDPASGAPVGYWPAGPGDALVNPPHAGFGGWWARVVAVWRGTLGRLLAIAALTQLLPLAVFGGIGVVLVLPRLDALPVRGDSVAADPTEVLTAFLPLLGLGVVAGIGFLLAGAVATGATMRLVVGYAAGQQWGVGDAVRYGVRRMWGVLGWTVVVGLVNLGFALLCLVPVLYSAFATSLVMMAYLCERHSPVGRSWKLTHARFGDVLGRVVVVVAVLVAASAVVGIIGTVLSLPFSWTPGDRPDAVAVLGQAGVYFVQQVLALPAGTFAAVAIAAVYAEARAAEAPVSAASLAAEMDR
;
A
#
# COMPACT_ATOMS: atom_id res chain seq x y z
N MET A 1 29.49 0.84 -66.70
CA MET A 1 28.02 0.77 -66.64
C MET A 1 27.65 -0.63 -66.17
N THR A 2 27.52 -0.80 -64.86
CA THR A 2 27.17 -2.06 -64.20
C THR A 2 25.72 -1.95 -63.74
N THR A 3 24.87 -2.82 -64.27
CA THR A 3 23.44 -2.88 -63.96
C THR A 3 23.23 -3.31 -62.50
N PRO A 4 22.31 -2.66 -61.75
CA PRO A 4 21.99 -3.07 -60.39
C PRO A 4 21.26 -4.42 -60.38
N PRO A 5 21.46 -5.24 -59.33
CA PRO A 5 20.80 -6.52 -59.19
C PRO A 5 19.28 -6.36 -58.98
N PRO A 6 18.47 -7.35 -59.41
CA PRO A 6 17.02 -7.31 -59.30
C PRO A 6 16.57 -7.38 -57.84
N ASP A 7 15.52 -6.60 -57.55
CA ASP A 7 14.87 -6.43 -56.25
C ASP A 7 14.26 -7.77 -55.78
N PRO A 8 14.56 -8.25 -54.55
CA PRO A 8 13.94 -9.46 -54.01
C PRO A 8 12.44 -9.22 -53.80
N GLY A 9 11.62 -10.03 -54.46
CA GLY A 9 10.17 -9.95 -54.39
C GLY A 9 9.61 -10.08 -52.95
N PRO A 10 8.37 -9.62 -52.73
CA PRO A 10 7.75 -9.59 -51.42
C PRO A 10 7.60 -11.01 -50.83
N PRO A 11 7.77 -11.16 -49.50
CA PRO A 11 7.64 -12.46 -48.84
C PRO A 11 6.21 -13.00 -48.96
N PRO A 12 6.04 -14.34 -49.02
CA PRO A 12 4.74 -14.98 -49.11
C PRO A 12 3.88 -14.67 -47.88
N SER A 13 2.59 -14.44 -48.12
CA SER A 13 1.57 -14.15 -47.12
C SER A 13 1.49 -15.26 -46.08
N GLU A 14 1.62 -14.88 -44.81
CA GLU A 14 1.44 -15.74 -43.65
C GLU A 14 -0.01 -16.29 -43.63
N PRO A 15 -0.21 -17.60 -43.40
CA PRO A 15 -1.55 -18.17 -43.30
C PRO A 15 -2.28 -17.60 -42.06
N PRO A 16 -3.61 -17.39 -42.14
CA PRO A 16 -4.38 -16.76 -41.08
C PRO A 16 -4.34 -17.61 -39.80
N ALA A 17 -3.94 -16.96 -38.69
CA ALA A 17 -3.96 -17.54 -37.36
C ALA A 17 -5.36 -18.07 -37.01
N ASP A 18 -5.39 -19.32 -36.54
CA ASP A 18 -6.59 -20.03 -36.07
C ASP A 18 -7.36 -19.17 -35.07
N ARG A 19 -8.60 -18.82 -35.46
CA ARG A 19 -9.56 -18.22 -34.54
C ARG A 19 -10.01 -19.26 -33.52
N PRO A 20 -10.07 -18.94 -32.22
CA PRO A 20 -10.66 -19.82 -31.21
C PRO A 20 -12.11 -20.15 -31.61
N GLN A 21 -12.43 -21.44 -31.71
CA GLN A 21 -13.80 -21.88 -31.99
C GLN A 21 -14.74 -21.48 -30.84
N PRO A 22 -15.98 -21.05 -31.13
CA PRO A 22 -16.97 -20.75 -30.09
C PRO A 22 -17.32 -22.01 -29.30
N VAL A 23 -17.27 -21.90 -27.97
CA VAL A 23 -17.78 -22.95 -27.07
C VAL A 23 -19.30 -23.05 -27.24
N PRO A 24 -19.86 -24.24 -27.54
CA PRO A 24 -21.30 -24.40 -27.69
C PRO A 24 -22.03 -24.21 -26.35
N PRO A 25 -23.27 -23.68 -26.36
CA PRO A 25 -24.05 -23.44 -25.16
C PRO A 25 -24.44 -24.76 -24.46
N PRO A 26 -24.54 -24.78 -23.12
CA PRO A 26 -24.95 -25.96 -22.38
C PRO A 26 -26.38 -26.37 -22.74
N HIS A 27 -26.55 -27.65 -23.09
CA HIS A 27 -27.85 -28.25 -23.37
C HIS A 27 -28.75 -28.25 -22.12
N PRO A 28 -30.00 -27.75 -22.19
CA PRO A 28 -30.99 -27.93 -21.15
C PRO A 28 -31.62 -29.32 -21.29
N GLY A 29 -31.41 -30.21 -20.31
CA GLY A 29 -32.23 -31.43 -20.23
C GLY A 29 -31.56 -32.67 -19.63
N HIS A 30 -31.03 -32.60 -18.41
CA HIS A 30 -30.91 -33.82 -17.60
C HIS A 30 -31.47 -33.61 -16.19
N PRO A 31 -32.52 -34.37 -15.79
CA PRO A 31 -33.01 -34.36 -14.43
C PRO A 31 -32.04 -35.13 -13.51
N PRO A 32 -31.82 -34.66 -12.27
CA PRO A 32 -31.07 -35.42 -11.28
C PRO A 32 -31.90 -36.62 -10.82
N ASN A 33 -31.36 -37.82 -11.01
CA ASN A 33 -31.87 -39.04 -10.41
C ASN A 33 -31.69 -38.97 -8.89
N GLY A 34 -32.81 -38.85 -8.18
CA GLY A 34 -32.90 -39.14 -6.76
C GLY A 34 -33.15 -40.63 -6.53
N SER A 35 -32.50 -41.17 -5.51
CA SER A 35 -32.92 -42.39 -4.82
C SER A 35 -32.87 -42.11 -3.32
N ALA A 36 -34.00 -42.39 -2.68
CA ALA A 36 -34.35 -42.07 -1.30
C ALA A 36 -33.68 -42.99 -0.24
N ASP A 37 -33.47 -42.40 0.96
CA ASP A 37 -33.73 -42.84 2.37
C ASP A 37 -34.02 -44.34 2.70
N PRO A 38 -33.82 -44.84 3.96
CA PRO A 38 -33.96 -44.11 5.25
C PRO A 38 -33.06 -44.50 6.46
N ALA A 39 -33.13 -43.65 7.50
CA ALA A 39 -33.16 -43.95 8.95
C ALA A 39 -31.99 -44.69 9.67
N SER A 40 -31.40 -44.00 10.65
CA SER A 40 -31.41 -44.44 12.07
C SER A 40 -30.83 -43.34 12.99
N ALA A 41 -31.71 -42.70 13.75
CA ALA A 41 -31.36 -41.91 14.93
C ALA A 41 -31.16 -42.87 16.11
N ALA A 42 -30.05 -42.73 16.84
CA ALA A 42 -29.80 -43.44 18.10
C ALA A 42 -29.80 -42.43 19.27
N PRO A 43 -30.57 -42.70 20.34
CA PRO A 43 -30.60 -41.87 21.55
C PRO A 43 -29.57 -42.31 22.61
N GLY A 44 -29.17 -41.33 23.42
CA GLY A 44 -28.55 -41.38 24.75
C GLY A 44 -27.93 -42.68 25.30
N ALA A 45 -26.67 -42.60 25.69
CA ALA A 45 -26.06 -43.50 26.67
C ALA A 45 -25.17 -42.72 27.65
N ASP A 46 -25.74 -42.53 28.83
CA ASP A 46 -25.19 -42.47 30.18
C ASP A 46 -23.67 -42.48 30.41
N ALA A 47 -23.26 -41.53 31.26
CA ALA A 47 -21.97 -41.45 31.92
C ALA A 47 -21.80 -42.55 33.00
N PRO A 48 -20.59 -43.10 33.19
CA PRO A 48 -20.26 -43.87 34.38
C PRO A 48 -19.77 -42.97 35.54
N PRO A 49 -20.09 -43.32 36.80
CA PRO A 49 -19.77 -42.53 37.98
C PRO A 49 -18.39 -42.86 38.58
N GLY A 50 -17.70 -41.81 39.03
CA GLY A 50 -16.97 -41.73 40.30
C GLY A 50 -15.82 -42.69 40.60
N THR A 51 -14.64 -42.12 40.81
CA THR A 51 -13.77 -42.50 41.93
C THR A 51 -13.08 -41.26 42.51
N ALA A 52 -13.48 -40.91 43.74
CA ALA A 52 -12.72 -40.06 44.64
C ALA A 52 -11.57 -40.88 45.26
N GLY A 53 -10.41 -40.25 45.47
CA GLY A 53 -9.31 -40.85 46.21
C GLY A 53 -8.13 -39.88 46.41
N PRO A 54 -7.62 -39.67 47.63
CA PRO A 54 -6.69 -38.60 47.99
C PRO A 54 -5.22 -39.05 48.08
N SER A 55 -4.33 -38.06 48.30
CA SER A 55 -2.94 -38.23 48.82
C SER A 55 -1.93 -38.78 47.79
N ALA A 56 -0.63 -38.48 47.80
CA ALA A 56 0.27 -37.90 48.78
C ALA A 56 1.51 -37.32 48.06
N ASP A 57 2.23 -36.45 48.75
CA ASP A 57 3.65 -36.15 48.51
C ASP A 57 4.48 -37.43 48.28
N SER A 58 5.44 -37.36 47.36
CA SER A 58 6.66 -38.18 47.49
C SER A 58 7.89 -37.50 46.89
N PRO A 59 9.02 -37.46 47.63
CA PRO A 59 10.29 -36.85 47.23
C PRO A 59 11.30 -37.87 46.68
N GLY A 60 12.26 -37.38 45.89
CA GLY A 60 13.62 -37.92 45.78
C GLY A 60 13.82 -39.24 45.02
N HIS A 61 14.44 -39.18 43.85
CA HIS A 61 15.16 -40.32 43.27
C HIS A 61 16.64 -40.00 43.06
N PRO A 62 17.56 -40.78 43.66
CA PRO A 62 19.00 -40.68 43.42
C PRO A 62 19.46 -41.62 42.30
N GLY A 63 20.48 -41.18 41.55
CA GLY A 63 21.55 -42.01 40.99
C GLY A 63 21.19 -42.98 39.86
N ALA A 64 21.29 -42.51 38.61
CA ALA A 64 21.50 -43.39 37.46
C ALA A 64 22.99 -43.45 37.09
N VAL A 65 23.47 -44.68 36.99
CA VAL A 65 24.86 -45.11 36.75
C VAL A 65 25.24 -44.88 35.27
N PRO A 66 26.48 -44.46 34.94
CA PRO A 66 26.89 -44.28 33.55
C PRO A 66 27.20 -45.62 32.86
N ALA A 67 26.79 -45.73 31.60
CA ALA A 67 27.02 -46.89 30.74
C ALA A 67 28.51 -47.05 30.35
N PRO A 68 29.07 -48.28 30.30
CA PRO A 68 30.45 -48.52 29.89
C PRO A 68 30.56 -48.59 28.37
N GLY A 69 31.46 -47.80 27.77
CA GLY A 69 31.76 -47.93 26.33
C GLY A 69 32.46 -46.77 25.63
N GLN A 70 33.10 -45.83 26.33
CA GLN A 70 33.90 -44.81 25.66
C GLN A 70 35.35 -45.28 25.41
N PRO A 71 35.86 -45.24 24.16
CA PRO A 71 37.28 -45.45 23.89
C PRO A 71 38.13 -44.22 24.28
N PRO A 72 39.43 -44.42 24.56
CA PRO A 72 40.28 -43.43 25.18
C PRO A 72 40.78 -42.35 24.21
N ALA A 73 41.00 -41.15 24.74
CA ALA A 73 41.55 -40.01 24.04
C ALA A 73 43.08 -40.10 23.88
N GLY A 74 43.56 -39.80 22.68
CA GLY A 74 44.86 -39.16 22.46
C GLY A 74 45.83 -39.89 21.53
N TYR A 75 46.04 -39.34 20.32
CA TYR A 75 47.35 -39.09 19.68
C TYR A 75 47.14 -38.12 18.49
N PRO A 76 48.02 -37.13 18.24
CA PRO A 76 47.84 -36.15 17.18
C PRO A 76 48.32 -36.70 15.83
N VAL A 77 47.46 -36.63 14.81
CA VAL A 77 47.80 -36.94 13.41
C VAL A 77 48.06 -35.63 12.65
N PRO A 78 49.27 -35.43 12.09
CA PRO A 78 49.55 -34.28 11.24
C PRO A 78 48.99 -34.47 9.82
N GLY A 79 48.19 -33.51 9.38
CA GLY A 79 47.93 -33.25 7.97
C GLY A 79 46.78 -34.03 7.34
N PHE A 80 45.61 -33.39 7.25
CA PHE A 80 44.77 -33.33 6.05
C PHE A 80 43.70 -32.25 6.29
N GLY A 81 43.56 -31.32 5.35
CA GLY A 81 42.67 -30.16 5.46
C GLY A 81 41.20 -30.58 5.50
N ALA A 82 40.59 -30.52 6.68
CA ALA A 82 39.16 -30.69 6.86
C ALA A 82 38.49 -29.30 6.87
N HIS A 83 37.57 -29.09 5.93
CA HIS A 83 36.71 -27.91 5.89
C HIS A 83 35.93 -27.78 7.19
N GLY A 84 36.22 -26.69 7.91
CA GLY A 84 35.58 -26.36 9.18
C GLY A 84 34.10 -26.04 8.99
N TYR A 85 33.26 -26.74 9.74
CA TYR A 85 31.95 -26.23 10.10
C TYR A 85 32.14 -25.04 11.06
N PRO A 86 31.49 -23.89 10.81
CA PRO A 86 31.56 -22.77 11.74
C PRO A 86 30.82 -23.11 13.05
N PRO A 87 31.36 -22.68 14.20
CA PRO A 87 30.76 -22.90 15.51
C PRO A 87 29.44 -22.12 15.65
N ALA A 88 28.50 -22.71 16.39
CA ALA A 88 27.22 -22.12 16.74
C ALA A 88 27.42 -20.82 17.55
N GLY A 89 27.42 -19.70 16.84
CA GLY A 89 27.51 -18.35 17.38
C GLY A 89 26.15 -17.77 17.70
N TYR A 90 26.08 -17.07 18.84
CA TYR A 90 24.96 -16.26 19.34
C TYR A 90 24.20 -15.51 18.23
N SER A 91 22.88 -15.64 18.24
CA SER A 91 21.94 -14.93 17.38
C SER A 91 21.96 -13.42 17.65
N GLY A 92 22.67 -12.69 16.80
CA GLY A 92 22.47 -11.26 16.59
C GLY A 92 21.17 -10.98 15.82
N PRO A 93 20.78 -9.70 15.63
CA PRO A 93 19.50 -9.34 15.04
C PRO A 93 19.41 -9.72 13.54
N GLY A 94 18.91 -10.94 13.31
CA GLY A 94 17.84 -11.27 12.37
C GLY A 94 17.97 -10.83 10.92
N VAL A 95 19.02 -11.25 10.21
CA VAL A 95 18.98 -11.35 8.75
C VAL A 95 18.26 -12.65 8.40
N HIS A 96 16.96 -12.57 8.11
CA HIS A 96 16.18 -13.71 7.63
C HIS A 96 16.62 -14.09 6.21
N GLY A 97 17.43 -15.14 6.11
CA GLY A 97 17.71 -15.80 4.84
C GLY A 97 16.43 -16.44 4.32
N TYR A 98 15.97 -15.99 3.15
CA TYR A 98 14.94 -16.66 2.37
C TYR A 98 15.49 -18.00 1.88
N GLY A 99 15.05 -19.11 2.49
CA GLY A 99 15.31 -20.44 1.99
C GLY A 99 14.49 -20.73 0.73
N ASP A 100 15.13 -21.39 -0.23
CA ASP A 100 14.51 -21.94 -1.44
C ASP A 100 13.31 -22.84 -1.07
N PRO A 101 12.15 -22.72 -1.74
CA PRO A 101 10.98 -23.54 -1.42
C PRO A 101 11.24 -24.99 -1.82
N ALA A 102 11.27 -25.87 -0.81
CA ALA A 102 11.33 -27.31 -1.00
C ALA A 102 10.13 -27.79 -1.85
N SER A 103 10.45 -28.44 -2.97
CA SER A 103 9.49 -29.07 -3.87
C SER A 103 8.84 -30.27 -3.19
N GLY A 104 7.57 -30.14 -2.80
CA GLY A 104 6.78 -31.28 -2.29
C GLY A 104 5.75 -30.97 -1.20
N ALA A 105 5.51 -29.71 -0.86
CA ALA A 105 4.58 -29.40 0.23
C ALA A 105 3.10 -29.62 -0.18
N PRO A 106 2.28 -30.25 0.69
CA PRO A 106 0.89 -30.60 0.41
C PRO A 106 -0.02 -29.37 0.21
N VAL A 107 -1.16 -29.61 -0.44
CA VAL A 107 -2.18 -28.63 -0.83
C VAL A 107 -2.80 -27.96 0.41
N GLY A 108 -2.10 -26.94 0.87
CA GLY A 108 -2.36 -26.04 2.00
C GLY A 108 -1.20 -25.04 2.17
N TYR A 109 -0.36 -24.94 1.14
CA TYR A 109 0.93 -24.27 1.17
C TYR A 109 0.74 -22.76 1.00
N TRP A 110 0.94 -22.01 2.08
CA TRP A 110 1.15 -20.57 1.99
C TRP A 110 2.56 -20.31 1.43
N PRO A 111 2.71 -19.75 0.22
CA PRO A 111 4.03 -19.40 -0.32
C PRO A 111 4.61 -18.16 0.38
N ALA A 112 3.76 -17.37 1.05
CA ALA A 112 4.19 -16.40 2.03
C ALA A 112 4.65 -17.19 3.26
N GLY A 113 5.95 -17.44 3.36
CA GLY A 113 6.52 -18.01 4.58
C GLY A 113 6.16 -17.16 5.80
N PRO A 114 6.26 -17.68 7.03
CA PRO A 114 5.91 -16.96 8.27
C PRO A 114 6.56 -15.57 8.41
N GLY A 115 7.67 -15.34 7.69
CA GLY A 115 8.42 -14.08 7.62
C GLY A 115 7.96 -13.07 6.57
N ASP A 116 6.90 -13.31 5.78
CA ASP A 116 6.45 -12.33 4.76
C ASP A 116 5.97 -11.03 5.41
N ALA A 117 6.61 -9.91 5.07
CA ALA A 117 6.36 -8.64 5.76
C ALA A 117 5.01 -7.98 5.41
N LEU A 118 4.32 -8.40 4.35
CA LEU A 118 3.01 -7.83 3.94
C LEU A 118 1.86 -8.80 4.10
N VAL A 119 2.10 -10.10 4.04
CA VAL A 119 1.06 -11.12 4.18
C VAL A 119 0.98 -11.60 5.62
N ASN A 120 -0.17 -11.40 6.24
CA ASN A 120 -0.40 -11.83 7.62
C ASN A 120 -0.63 -13.37 7.66
N PRO A 121 0.08 -14.12 8.51
CA PRO A 121 -0.15 -15.54 8.64
C PRO A 121 -1.55 -15.83 9.19
N PRO A 122 -2.12 -17.01 8.86
CA PRO A 122 -3.40 -17.42 9.38
C PRO A 122 -3.33 -17.43 10.92
N HIS A 123 -4.37 -16.91 11.57
CA HIS A 123 -4.50 -16.77 13.03
C HIS A 123 -3.74 -15.62 13.70
N ALA A 124 -2.86 -14.88 13.02
CA ALA A 124 -2.21 -13.72 13.64
C ALA A 124 -3.15 -12.52 13.84
N GLY A 125 -4.33 -12.56 13.20
CA GLY A 125 -5.43 -11.62 13.42
C GLY A 125 -5.04 -10.16 13.14
N PHE A 126 -5.80 -9.23 13.71
CA PHE A 126 -5.56 -7.81 13.53
C PHE A 126 -4.22 -7.34 14.13
N GLY A 127 -3.83 -7.88 15.28
CA GLY A 127 -2.58 -7.52 15.96
C GLY A 127 -1.33 -7.86 15.13
N GLY A 128 -1.31 -9.03 14.48
CA GLY A 128 -0.22 -9.43 13.58
C GLY A 128 -0.12 -8.54 12.33
N TRP A 129 -1.26 -8.21 11.73
CA TRP A 129 -1.33 -7.27 10.60
C TRP A 129 -0.77 -5.90 10.99
N TRP A 130 -1.21 -5.35 12.13
CA TRP A 130 -0.75 -4.05 12.63
C TRP A 130 0.76 -4.03 12.90
N ALA A 131 1.28 -5.07 13.57
CA ALA A 131 2.71 -5.19 13.86
C ALA A 131 3.56 -5.19 12.59
N ARG A 132 3.11 -5.90 11.53
CA ARG A 132 3.79 -5.94 10.23
C ARG A 132 3.74 -4.59 9.52
N VAL A 133 2.58 -3.93 9.47
CA VAL A 133 2.44 -2.58 8.91
C VAL A 133 3.40 -1.60 9.59
N VAL A 134 3.43 -1.58 10.93
CA VAL A 134 4.33 -0.70 11.70
C VAL A 134 5.79 -1.05 11.46
N ALA A 135 6.15 -2.33 11.38
CA ALA A 135 7.52 -2.76 11.11
C ALA A 135 8.00 -2.32 9.72
N VAL A 136 7.20 -2.57 8.68
CA VAL A 136 7.48 -2.12 7.30
C VAL A 136 7.56 -0.61 7.22
N TRP A 137 6.61 0.10 7.84
CA TRP A 137 6.59 1.56 7.86
C TRP A 137 7.84 2.13 8.53
N ARG A 138 8.21 1.66 9.73
CA ARG A 138 9.43 2.11 10.42
C ARG A 138 10.70 1.78 9.63
N GLY A 139 10.77 0.61 9.00
CA GLY A 139 11.90 0.19 8.18
C GLY A 139 12.05 0.96 6.85
N THR A 140 10.99 1.63 6.40
CA THR A 140 10.96 2.39 5.15
C THR A 140 10.76 3.89 5.33
N LEU A 141 10.49 4.36 6.55
CA LEU A 141 10.05 5.72 6.86
C LEU A 141 10.96 6.80 6.24
N GLY A 142 12.28 6.71 6.44
CA GLY A 142 13.21 7.72 5.90
C GLY A 142 13.15 7.84 4.37
N ARG A 143 13.02 6.71 3.66
CA ARG A 143 12.91 6.68 2.20
C ARG A 143 11.53 7.12 1.72
N LEU A 144 10.47 6.76 2.44
CA LEU A 144 9.11 7.22 2.16
C LEU A 144 8.96 8.73 2.36
N LEU A 145 9.52 9.28 3.45
CA LEU A 145 9.55 10.72 3.70
C LEU A 145 10.36 11.46 2.63
N ALA A 146 11.47 10.89 2.15
CA ALA A 146 12.22 11.49 1.04
C ALA A 146 11.39 11.54 -0.26
N ILE A 147 10.69 10.45 -0.60
CA ILE A 147 9.77 10.42 -1.76
C ILE A 147 8.66 11.46 -1.57
N ALA A 148 8.02 11.50 -0.40
CA ALA A 148 6.93 12.42 -0.12
C ALA A 148 7.39 13.89 -0.11
N ALA A 149 8.56 14.19 0.46
CA ALA A 149 9.15 15.51 0.40
C ALA A 149 9.43 15.95 -1.05
N LEU A 150 10.01 15.08 -1.86
CA LEU A 150 10.32 15.37 -3.27
C LEU A 150 9.05 15.55 -4.13
N THR A 151 7.99 14.81 -3.84
CA THR A 151 6.76 14.82 -4.65
C THR A 151 5.66 15.75 -4.12
N GLN A 152 5.72 16.17 -2.86
CA GLN A 152 4.69 17.03 -2.26
C GLN A 152 5.27 18.35 -1.79
N LEU A 153 6.31 18.32 -0.95
CA LEU A 153 6.87 19.55 -0.37
C LEU A 153 7.61 20.41 -1.39
N LEU A 154 8.32 19.79 -2.35
CA LEU A 154 9.02 20.54 -3.38
C LEU A 154 8.04 21.27 -4.32
N PRO A 155 7.03 20.63 -4.94
CA PRO A 155 6.00 21.35 -5.69
C PRO A 155 5.29 22.41 -4.84
N LEU A 156 5.02 22.11 -3.58
CA LEU A 156 4.42 23.07 -2.66
C LEU A 156 5.27 24.31 -2.44
N ALA A 157 6.57 24.14 -2.18
CA ALA A 157 7.47 25.27 -1.99
C ALA A 157 7.59 26.11 -3.28
N VAL A 158 7.66 25.45 -4.44
CA VAL A 158 7.74 26.13 -5.74
C VAL A 158 6.47 26.91 -6.04
N PHE A 159 5.31 26.24 -6.06
CA PHE A 159 4.04 26.90 -6.41
C PHE A 159 3.57 27.87 -5.32
N GLY A 160 3.81 27.54 -4.05
CA GLY A 160 3.53 28.44 -2.93
C GLY A 160 4.39 29.70 -2.99
N GLY A 161 5.70 29.56 -3.26
CA GLY A 161 6.61 30.69 -3.44
C GLY A 161 6.21 31.58 -4.62
N ILE A 162 5.88 30.99 -5.78
CA ILE A 162 5.36 31.74 -6.94
C ILE A 162 4.04 32.44 -6.56
N GLY A 163 3.15 31.75 -5.85
CA GLY A 163 1.89 32.32 -5.37
C GLY A 163 2.10 33.55 -4.50
N VAL A 164 3.01 33.47 -3.53
CA VAL A 164 3.40 34.62 -2.69
C VAL A 164 3.92 35.77 -3.55
N VAL A 165 4.83 35.52 -4.50
CA VAL A 165 5.37 36.55 -5.40
C VAL A 165 4.28 37.20 -6.25
N LEU A 166 3.26 36.44 -6.68
CA LEU A 166 2.12 36.97 -7.42
C LEU A 166 1.13 37.73 -6.52
N VAL A 167 0.93 37.31 -5.28
CA VAL A 167 -0.04 37.93 -4.36
C VAL A 167 0.50 39.23 -3.75
N LEU A 168 1.75 39.25 -3.30
CA LEU A 168 2.30 40.38 -2.52
C LEU A 168 2.14 41.76 -3.19
N PRO A 169 2.45 41.95 -4.49
CA PRO A 169 2.29 43.25 -5.15
C PRO A 169 0.83 43.66 -5.38
N ARG A 170 -0.13 42.74 -5.15
CA ARG A 170 -1.56 42.92 -5.43
C ARG A 170 -2.39 43.10 -4.17
N LEU A 171 -1.77 43.07 -2.99
CA LEU A 171 -2.48 43.19 -1.71
C LEU A 171 -3.28 44.49 -1.60
N ASP A 172 -2.75 45.60 -2.13
CA ASP A 172 -3.42 46.90 -2.14
C ASP A 172 -4.64 46.97 -3.06
N ALA A 173 -4.69 46.10 -4.07
CA ALA A 173 -5.79 46.03 -5.04
C ALA A 173 -6.90 45.06 -4.59
N LEU A 174 -6.73 44.34 -3.49
CA LEU A 174 -7.76 43.44 -2.96
C LEU A 174 -8.87 44.26 -2.28
N PRO A 175 -10.14 44.07 -2.68
CA PRO A 175 -11.25 44.83 -2.12
C PRO A 175 -11.42 44.50 -0.64
N VAL A 176 -11.54 45.54 0.19
CA VAL A 176 -11.77 45.39 1.63
C VAL A 176 -13.27 45.44 1.89
N ARG A 177 -13.73 44.62 2.84
CA ARG A 177 -15.14 44.67 3.29
C ARG A 177 -15.44 46.07 3.85
N GLY A 178 -16.24 46.84 3.13
CA GLY A 178 -16.59 48.22 3.49
C GLY A 178 -16.15 49.25 2.46
N ASP A 179 -15.32 48.88 1.49
CA ASP A 179 -15.09 49.70 0.31
C ASP A 179 -16.40 49.73 -0.50
N SER A 180 -17.18 50.81 -0.36
CA SER A 180 -18.42 51.06 -1.14
C SER A 180 -18.15 51.40 -2.61
N VAL A 181 -16.90 51.30 -3.05
CA VAL A 181 -16.48 51.52 -4.42
C VAL A 181 -16.73 50.22 -5.18
N ALA A 182 -17.61 50.28 -6.18
CA ALA A 182 -17.73 49.21 -7.15
C ALA A 182 -16.35 48.99 -7.78
N ALA A 183 -15.60 48.01 -7.27
CA ALA A 183 -14.30 47.66 -7.83
C ALA A 183 -14.51 47.40 -9.33
N ASP A 184 -13.69 48.02 -10.17
CA ASP A 184 -13.81 47.84 -11.61
C ASP A 184 -13.68 46.34 -11.91
N PRO A 185 -14.70 45.69 -12.52
CA PRO A 185 -14.66 44.25 -12.77
C PRO A 185 -13.42 43.81 -13.54
N THR A 186 -12.87 44.68 -14.38
CA THR A 186 -11.61 44.46 -15.11
C THR A 186 -10.38 44.42 -14.21
N GLU A 187 -10.29 45.26 -13.18
CA GLU A 187 -9.20 45.23 -12.19
C GLU A 187 -9.26 43.96 -11.33
N VAL A 188 -10.46 43.58 -10.88
CA VAL A 188 -10.67 42.33 -10.12
C VAL A 188 -10.30 41.12 -10.98
N LEU A 189 -10.74 41.07 -12.24
CA LEU A 189 -10.43 39.97 -13.15
C LEU A 189 -8.93 39.88 -13.46
N THR A 190 -8.25 41.01 -13.70
CA THR A 190 -6.80 41.03 -14.00
C THR A 190 -5.95 40.65 -12.78
N ALA A 191 -6.39 40.95 -11.56
CA ALA A 191 -5.77 40.48 -10.33
C ALA A 191 -5.99 38.97 -10.11
N PHE A 192 -7.18 38.46 -10.44
CA PHE A 192 -7.56 37.07 -10.19
C PHE A 192 -7.04 36.07 -11.23
N LEU A 193 -7.00 36.45 -12.51
CA LEU A 193 -6.61 35.58 -13.61
C LEU A 193 -5.21 34.92 -13.45
N PRO A 194 -4.14 35.61 -13.01
CA PRO A 194 -2.85 34.96 -12.77
C PRO A 194 -2.89 33.97 -11.60
N LEU A 195 -3.69 34.25 -10.56
CA LEU A 195 -3.88 33.34 -9.42
C LEU A 195 -4.65 32.08 -9.83
N LEU A 196 -5.69 32.25 -10.65
CA LEU A 196 -6.43 31.14 -11.25
C LEU A 196 -5.51 30.29 -12.13
N GLY A 197 -4.74 30.92 -13.02
CA GLY A 197 -3.77 30.25 -13.89
C GLY A 197 -2.73 29.46 -13.08
N LEU A 198 -2.15 30.08 -12.05
CA LEU A 198 -1.24 29.41 -11.14
C LEU A 198 -1.92 28.24 -10.41
N GLY A 199 -3.15 28.44 -9.92
CA GLY A 199 -3.91 27.40 -9.23
C GLY A 199 -4.15 26.17 -10.12
N VAL A 200 -4.49 26.37 -11.39
CA VAL A 200 -4.64 25.29 -12.37
C VAL A 200 -3.32 24.58 -12.63
N VAL A 201 -2.24 25.33 -12.88
CA VAL A 201 -0.90 24.75 -13.14
C VAL A 201 -0.39 23.99 -11.91
N ALA A 202 -0.53 24.56 -10.72
CA ALA A 202 -0.15 23.94 -9.47
C ALA A 202 -0.99 22.66 -9.23
N GLY A 203 -2.31 22.72 -9.43
CA GLY A 203 -3.19 21.58 -9.32
C GLY A 203 -2.78 20.41 -10.22
N ILE A 204 -2.49 20.68 -11.50
CA ILE A 204 -1.97 19.68 -12.44
C ILE A 204 -0.61 19.15 -11.95
N GLY A 205 0.30 20.04 -11.54
CA GLY A 205 1.60 19.66 -11.01
C GLY A 205 1.51 18.73 -9.80
N PHE A 206 0.63 19.03 -8.85
CA PHE A 206 0.37 18.18 -7.68
C PHE A 206 -0.28 16.85 -8.05
N LEU A 207 -1.20 16.83 -9.02
CA LEU A 207 -1.79 15.57 -9.51
C LEU A 207 -0.73 14.66 -10.13
N LEU A 208 0.14 15.21 -10.98
CA LEU A 208 1.26 14.46 -11.58
C LEU A 208 2.23 13.97 -10.51
N ALA A 209 2.63 14.85 -9.59
CA ALA A 209 3.56 14.48 -8.53
C ALA A 209 2.96 13.44 -7.56
N GLY A 210 1.66 13.52 -7.27
CA GLY A 210 0.92 12.52 -6.50
C GLY A 210 0.85 11.15 -7.19
N ALA A 211 0.68 11.12 -8.51
CA ALA A 211 0.74 9.87 -9.29
C ALA A 211 2.13 9.22 -9.22
N VAL A 212 3.20 10.03 -9.33
CA VAL A 212 4.59 9.57 -9.15
C VAL A 212 4.80 9.05 -7.73
N ALA A 213 4.35 9.80 -6.71
CA ALA A 213 4.48 9.44 -5.30
C ALA A 213 3.82 8.09 -4.99
N THR A 214 2.62 7.87 -5.54
CA THR A 214 1.85 6.64 -5.37
C THR A 214 2.62 5.45 -5.94
N GLY A 215 3.06 5.54 -7.20
CA GLY A 215 3.83 4.47 -7.83
C GLY A 215 5.16 4.19 -7.12
N ALA A 216 5.89 5.24 -6.75
CA ALA A 216 7.18 5.14 -6.06
C ALA A 216 7.04 4.53 -4.66
N THR A 217 6.04 4.96 -3.90
CA THR A 217 5.77 4.45 -2.54
C THR A 217 5.40 2.98 -2.57
N MET A 218 4.45 2.58 -3.43
CA MET A 218 4.03 1.19 -3.51
C MET A 218 5.16 0.28 -3.96
N ARG A 219 5.97 0.73 -4.93
CA ARG A 219 7.22 0.05 -5.32
C ARG A 219 8.11 -0.13 -4.10
N LEU A 220 8.51 0.95 -3.43
CA LEU A 220 9.40 0.87 -2.28
C LEU A 220 8.90 -0.08 -1.18
N VAL A 221 7.61 -0.02 -0.83
CA VAL A 221 6.99 -0.85 0.21
C VAL A 221 7.03 -2.33 -0.16
N VAL A 222 6.59 -2.68 -1.38
CA VAL A 222 6.57 -4.06 -1.87
C VAL A 222 7.98 -4.63 -1.98
N GLY A 223 8.94 -3.84 -2.49
CA GLY A 223 10.33 -4.26 -2.58
C GLY A 223 10.97 -4.50 -1.23
N TYR A 224 10.79 -3.57 -0.29
CA TYR A 224 11.31 -3.74 1.06
C TYR A 224 10.75 -5.01 1.72
N ALA A 225 9.45 -5.26 1.55
CA ALA A 225 8.82 -6.47 2.06
C ALA A 225 9.31 -7.75 1.37
N ALA A 226 9.73 -7.66 0.12
CA ALA A 226 10.39 -8.73 -0.62
C ALA A 226 11.89 -8.88 -0.29
N GLY A 227 12.42 -8.11 0.67
CA GLY A 227 13.85 -8.11 1.01
C GLY A 227 14.74 -7.37 0.01
N GLN A 228 14.16 -6.65 -0.94
CA GLN A 228 14.88 -5.87 -1.94
C GLN A 228 15.19 -4.46 -1.41
N GLN A 229 16.43 -4.02 -1.63
CA GLN A 229 16.87 -2.69 -1.22
C GLN A 229 16.82 -1.73 -2.40
N TRP A 230 15.67 -1.09 -2.62
CA TRP A 230 15.55 -0.03 -3.62
C TRP A 230 15.91 1.33 -3.04
N GLY A 231 16.68 2.09 -3.82
CA GLY A 231 16.96 3.49 -3.56
C GLY A 231 15.75 4.37 -3.89
N VAL A 232 15.73 5.58 -3.33
CA VAL A 232 14.68 6.58 -3.59
C VAL A 232 14.60 6.92 -5.08
N GLY A 233 15.76 7.06 -5.76
CA GLY A 233 15.82 7.37 -7.19
C GLY A 233 15.16 6.31 -8.08
N ASP A 234 15.40 5.03 -7.81
CA ASP A 234 14.80 3.93 -8.59
C ASP A 234 13.29 3.86 -8.39
N ALA A 235 12.82 4.07 -7.15
CA ALA A 235 11.40 4.12 -6.84
C ALA A 235 10.72 5.31 -7.55
N VAL A 236 11.32 6.50 -7.53
CA VAL A 236 10.80 7.68 -8.22
C VAL A 236 10.80 7.46 -9.74
N ARG A 237 11.87 6.89 -10.31
CA ARG A 237 11.93 6.55 -11.75
C ARG A 237 10.82 5.58 -12.13
N TYR A 238 10.54 4.59 -11.29
CA TYR A 238 9.40 3.69 -11.47
C TYR A 238 8.07 4.46 -11.45
N GLY A 239 7.88 5.34 -10.46
CA GLY A 239 6.70 6.21 -10.35
C GLY A 239 6.48 7.06 -11.60
N VAL A 240 7.53 7.71 -12.11
CA VAL A 240 7.49 8.52 -13.35
C VAL A 240 7.11 7.66 -14.56
N ARG A 241 7.69 6.46 -14.71
CA ARG A 241 7.35 5.55 -15.82
C ARG A 241 5.88 5.10 -15.80
N ARG A 242 5.26 5.03 -14.62
CA ARG A 242 3.86 4.60 -14.43
C ARG A 242 2.89 5.76 -14.22
N MET A 243 3.34 7.01 -14.22
CA MET A 243 2.53 8.14 -13.76
C MET A 243 1.23 8.29 -14.54
N TRP A 244 1.25 8.12 -15.86
CA TRP A 244 0.07 8.30 -16.71
C TRP A 244 -1.03 7.28 -16.43
N GLY A 245 -0.64 6.03 -16.17
CA GLY A 245 -1.61 5.00 -15.83
C GLY A 245 -2.16 5.17 -14.42
N VAL A 246 -1.30 5.52 -13.45
CA VAL A 246 -1.76 5.86 -12.09
C VAL A 246 -2.69 7.07 -12.11
N LEU A 247 -2.35 8.11 -12.87
CA LEU A 247 -3.17 9.31 -13.04
C LEU A 247 -4.52 8.96 -13.69
N GLY A 248 -4.52 8.20 -14.78
CA GLY A 248 -5.74 7.78 -15.46
C GLY A 248 -6.70 7.06 -14.52
N TRP A 249 -6.19 6.11 -13.73
CA TRP A 249 -7.02 5.42 -12.74
C TRP A 249 -7.42 6.31 -11.56
N THR A 250 -6.59 7.26 -11.15
CA THR A 250 -6.94 8.23 -10.11
C THR A 250 -8.10 9.12 -10.56
N VAL A 251 -8.09 9.56 -11.82
CA VAL A 251 -9.21 10.32 -12.41
C VAL A 251 -10.47 9.47 -12.47
N VAL A 252 -10.38 8.21 -12.92
CA VAL A 252 -11.54 7.29 -12.95
C VAL A 252 -12.12 7.10 -11.55
N VAL A 253 -11.28 6.82 -10.54
CA VAL A 253 -11.71 6.68 -9.14
C VAL A 253 -12.33 7.98 -8.62
N GLY A 254 -11.73 9.13 -8.94
CA GLY A 254 -12.25 10.45 -8.59
C GLY A 254 -13.65 10.70 -9.17
N LEU A 255 -13.84 10.41 -10.47
CA LEU A 255 -15.14 10.57 -11.15
C LEU A 255 -16.21 9.63 -10.58
N VAL A 256 -15.85 8.37 -10.28
CA VAL A 256 -16.76 7.43 -9.63
C VAL A 256 -17.18 7.97 -8.26
N ASN A 257 -16.24 8.36 -7.41
CA ASN A 257 -16.54 8.91 -6.09
C ASN A 257 -17.35 10.22 -6.18
N LEU A 258 -17.06 11.08 -7.15
CA LEU A 258 -17.82 12.30 -7.40
C LEU A 258 -19.27 11.99 -7.78
N GLY A 259 -19.50 11.03 -8.68
CA GLY A 259 -20.84 10.57 -9.04
C GLY A 259 -21.63 10.04 -7.84
N PHE A 260 -20.99 9.26 -6.98
CA PHE A 260 -21.61 8.77 -5.73
C PHE A 260 -21.82 9.87 -4.69
N ALA A 261 -20.97 10.90 -4.64
CA ALA A 261 -21.14 12.04 -3.73
C ALA A 261 -22.43 12.82 -4.04
N LEU A 262 -22.86 12.86 -5.31
CA LEU A 262 -24.15 13.45 -5.70
C LEU A 262 -25.36 12.67 -5.15
N LEU A 263 -25.17 11.41 -4.76
CA LEU A 263 -26.22 10.52 -4.24
C LEU A 263 -26.31 10.48 -2.70
N CYS A 264 -25.56 11.33 -1.99
CA CYS A 264 -25.39 11.44 -0.52
C CYS A 264 -24.07 10.86 0.04
N LEU A 265 -23.86 11.03 1.35
CA LEU A 265 -22.63 10.64 2.06
C LEU A 265 -22.41 9.11 2.11
N VAL A 266 -23.45 8.32 2.34
CA VAL A 266 -23.30 6.86 2.49
C VAL A 266 -22.77 6.21 1.20
N PRO A 267 -23.31 6.51 0.00
CA PRO A 267 -22.77 5.94 -1.24
C PRO A 267 -21.31 6.33 -1.54
N VAL A 268 -20.87 7.55 -1.23
CA VAL A 268 -19.47 7.96 -1.46
C VAL A 268 -18.50 7.27 -0.51
N LEU A 269 -18.88 7.05 0.75
CA LEU A 269 -18.05 6.29 1.69
C LEU A 269 -17.90 4.84 1.24
N TYR A 270 -18.97 4.24 0.72
CA TYR A 270 -18.94 2.90 0.16
C TYR A 270 -18.08 2.82 -1.11
N SER A 271 -18.20 3.76 -2.05
CA SER A 271 -17.38 3.77 -3.25
C SER A 271 -15.90 4.03 -2.96
N ALA A 272 -15.59 4.90 -1.98
CA ALA A 272 -14.22 5.17 -1.55
C ALA A 272 -13.60 3.91 -0.92
N PHE A 273 -14.36 3.19 -0.09
CA PHE A 273 -13.94 1.89 0.43
C PHE A 273 -13.66 0.89 -0.69
N ALA A 274 -14.61 0.71 -1.61
CA ALA A 274 -14.49 -0.29 -2.68
C ALA A 274 -13.39 0.04 -3.69
N THR A 275 -13.01 1.32 -3.83
CA THR A 275 -11.93 1.79 -4.72
C THR A 275 -10.58 2.00 -4.02
N SER A 276 -10.49 1.80 -2.70
CA SER A 276 -9.27 2.02 -1.92
C SER A 276 -8.06 1.17 -2.37
N LEU A 277 -8.30 0.00 -2.97
CA LEU A 277 -7.25 -0.93 -3.40
C LEU A 277 -6.90 -0.79 -4.89
N VAL A 278 -7.53 0.13 -5.63
CA VAL A 278 -7.38 0.27 -7.09
C VAL A 278 -5.93 0.53 -7.49
N MET A 279 -5.20 1.36 -6.74
CA MET A 279 -3.82 1.70 -7.10
C MET A 279 -2.88 0.50 -7.00
N MET A 280 -3.04 -0.33 -5.97
CA MET A 280 -2.26 -1.56 -5.84
C MET A 280 -2.68 -2.61 -6.87
N ALA A 281 -3.98 -2.76 -7.13
CA ALA A 281 -4.47 -3.65 -8.19
C ALA A 281 -3.92 -3.23 -9.57
N TYR A 282 -3.88 -1.93 -9.87
CA TYR A 282 -3.32 -1.43 -11.11
C TYR A 282 -1.82 -1.73 -11.25
N LEU A 283 -1.04 -1.46 -10.20
CA LEU A 283 0.41 -1.59 -10.24
C LEU A 283 0.89 -3.06 -10.31
N CYS A 284 0.17 -3.99 -9.69
CA CYS A 284 0.51 -5.41 -9.72
C CYS A 284 -0.17 -6.18 -10.87
N GLU A 285 -1.46 -5.95 -11.13
CA GLU A 285 -2.24 -6.82 -12.04
C GLU A 285 -2.51 -6.22 -13.43
N ARG A 286 -2.37 -4.89 -13.59
CA ARG A 286 -2.53 -4.12 -14.85
C ARG A 286 -3.92 -4.13 -15.51
N HIS A 287 -4.71 -5.20 -15.37
CA HIS A 287 -6.01 -5.35 -16.03
C HIS A 287 -7.18 -5.11 -15.08
N SER A 288 -8.15 -4.27 -15.48
CA SER A 288 -9.41 -4.04 -14.77
C SER A 288 -9.31 -3.75 -13.25
N PRO A 289 -8.47 -2.79 -12.81
CA PRO A 289 -8.16 -2.60 -11.39
C PRO A 289 -9.37 -2.17 -10.54
N VAL A 290 -10.36 -1.48 -11.12
CA VAL A 290 -11.61 -1.13 -10.41
C VAL A 290 -12.45 -2.38 -10.11
N GLY A 291 -12.71 -3.21 -11.12
CA GLY A 291 -13.44 -4.47 -10.94
C GLY A 291 -12.71 -5.40 -9.97
N ARG A 292 -11.37 -5.42 -10.04
CA ARG A 292 -10.54 -6.20 -9.12
C ARG A 292 -10.64 -5.71 -7.67
N SER A 293 -10.49 -4.41 -7.45
CA SER A 293 -10.63 -3.81 -6.11
C SER A 293 -12.02 -4.08 -5.53
N TRP A 294 -13.07 -3.98 -6.35
CA TRP A 294 -14.43 -4.31 -5.95
C TRP A 294 -14.58 -5.77 -5.52
N LYS A 295 -14.09 -6.71 -6.33
CA LYS A 295 -14.11 -8.14 -6.03
C LYS A 295 -13.40 -8.45 -4.71
N LEU A 296 -12.19 -7.92 -4.52
CA LEU A 296 -11.38 -8.16 -3.31
C LEU A 296 -12.04 -7.58 -2.05
N THR A 297 -12.58 -6.37 -2.13
CA THR A 297 -13.27 -5.72 -1.00
C THR A 297 -14.57 -6.43 -0.64
N HIS A 298 -15.28 -7.04 -1.60
CA HIS A 298 -16.54 -7.74 -1.34
C HIS A 298 -16.35 -9.17 -0.83
N ALA A 299 -15.35 -9.89 -1.35
CA ALA A 299 -15.08 -11.27 -0.94
C ALA A 299 -14.79 -11.38 0.56
N ARG A 300 -14.19 -10.33 1.16
CA ARG A 300 -13.84 -10.28 2.58
C ARG A 300 -14.23 -8.94 3.22
N PHE A 301 -15.47 -8.50 2.97
CA PHE A 301 -15.96 -7.18 3.37
C PHE A 301 -15.61 -6.78 4.80
N GLY A 302 -15.96 -7.61 5.80
CA GLY A 302 -15.73 -7.26 7.21
C GLY A 302 -14.25 -7.08 7.58
N ASP A 303 -13.36 -7.95 7.10
CA ASP A 303 -11.93 -7.91 7.43
C ASP A 303 -11.21 -6.75 6.73
N VAL A 304 -11.51 -6.55 5.44
CA VAL A 304 -10.95 -5.44 4.66
C VAL A 304 -11.49 -4.10 5.19
N LEU A 305 -12.79 -4.01 5.49
CA LEU A 305 -13.41 -2.80 6.04
C LEU A 305 -12.80 -2.43 7.39
N GLY A 306 -12.67 -3.37 8.33
CA GLY A 306 -12.11 -3.09 9.65
C GLY A 306 -10.71 -2.45 9.57
N ARG A 307 -9.85 -2.95 8.69
CA ARG A 307 -8.50 -2.41 8.49
C ARG A 307 -8.50 -1.06 7.77
N VAL A 308 -9.31 -0.91 6.73
CA VAL A 308 -9.43 0.38 6.02
C VAL A 308 -9.98 1.46 6.97
N VAL A 309 -10.96 1.14 7.81
CA VAL A 309 -11.48 2.05 8.84
C VAL A 309 -10.39 2.48 9.82
N VAL A 310 -9.53 1.55 10.27
CA VAL A 310 -8.38 1.90 11.13
C VAL A 310 -7.41 2.84 10.40
N VAL A 311 -7.10 2.59 9.13
CA VAL A 311 -6.23 3.47 8.34
C VAL A 311 -6.84 4.87 8.24
N VAL A 312 -8.13 4.97 7.95
CA VAL A 312 -8.85 6.24 7.90
C VAL A 312 -8.86 6.92 9.26
N ALA A 313 -9.09 6.18 10.36
CA ALA A 313 -9.09 6.73 11.71
C ALA A 313 -7.72 7.31 12.09
N VAL A 314 -6.62 6.63 11.74
CA VAL A 314 -5.25 7.14 11.94
C VAL A 314 -5.02 8.42 11.13
N LEU A 315 -5.46 8.46 9.86
CA LEU A 315 -5.36 9.65 9.03
C LEU A 315 -6.17 10.82 9.62
N VAL A 316 -7.41 10.59 10.02
CA VAL A 316 -8.29 11.61 10.63
C VAL A 316 -7.67 12.13 11.93
N ALA A 317 -7.17 11.25 12.80
CA ALA A 317 -6.52 11.65 14.05
C ALA A 317 -5.27 12.50 13.79
N ALA A 318 -4.41 12.07 12.85
CA ALA A 318 -3.24 12.83 12.46
C ALA A 318 -3.61 14.20 11.86
N SER A 319 -4.60 14.25 10.96
CA SER A 319 -5.11 15.49 10.38
C SER A 319 -5.70 16.42 11.43
N ALA A 320 -6.40 15.91 12.44
CA ALA A 320 -6.91 16.71 13.55
C ALA A 320 -5.78 17.33 14.36
N VAL A 321 -4.74 16.56 14.70
CA VAL A 321 -3.54 17.07 15.41
C VAL A 321 -2.83 18.15 14.58
N VAL A 322 -2.58 17.88 13.30
CA VAL A 322 -1.95 18.86 12.38
C VAL A 322 -2.82 20.11 12.22
N GLY A 323 -4.13 19.95 12.18
CA GLY A 323 -5.10 21.05 12.14
C GLY A 323 -5.01 21.93 13.38
N ILE A 324 -5.05 21.33 14.57
CA ILE A 324 -4.91 22.05 15.85
C ILE A 324 -3.59 22.81 15.92
N ILE A 325 -2.47 22.15 15.58
CA ILE A 325 -1.15 22.78 15.55
C ILE A 325 -1.14 23.97 14.59
N GLY A 326 -1.67 23.78 13.37
CA GLY A 326 -1.77 24.85 12.39
C GLY A 326 -2.62 26.02 12.86
N THR A 327 -3.78 25.78 13.46
CA THR A 327 -4.62 26.85 14.02
C THR A 327 -3.86 27.67 15.06
N VAL A 328 -3.13 27.02 15.97
CA VAL A 328 -2.31 27.71 16.98
C VAL A 328 -1.18 28.51 16.33
N LEU A 329 -0.46 27.92 15.38
CA LEU A 329 0.64 28.58 14.66
C LEU A 329 0.16 29.73 13.76
N SER A 330 -1.09 29.70 13.29
CA SER A 330 -1.70 30.74 12.48
C SER A 330 -2.16 31.97 13.28
N LEU A 331 -2.27 31.89 14.62
CA LEU A 331 -2.76 32.99 15.46
C LEU A 331 -1.97 34.31 15.32
N PRO A 332 -0.61 34.31 15.30
CA PRO A 332 0.15 35.54 15.13
C PRO A 332 0.03 36.15 13.74
N PHE A 333 -0.48 35.38 12.77
CA PHE A 333 -0.64 35.77 11.37
C PHE A 333 -2.11 35.87 10.96
N SER A 334 -3.03 35.87 11.93
CA SER A 334 -4.46 36.03 11.66
C SER A 334 -4.76 37.49 11.36
N TRP A 335 -5.51 37.75 10.29
CA TRP A 335 -6.07 39.07 10.02
C TRP A 335 -7.49 39.16 10.56
N THR A 336 -7.86 40.34 11.05
CA THR A 336 -9.22 40.66 11.45
C THR A 336 -10.12 40.74 10.21
N PRO A 337 -11.34 40.17 10.23
CA PRO A 337 -12.27 40.30 9.12
C PRO A 337 -12.57 41.79 8.85
N GLY A 338 -12.06 42.32 7.73
CA GLY A 338 -12.18 43.75 7.39
C GLY A 338 -10.83 44.47 7.22
N ASP A 339 -9.71 43.84 7.57
CA ASP A 339 -8.38 44.41 7.33
C ASP A 339 -7.74 43.86 6.05
N ARG A 340 -6.91 44.67 5.41
CA ARG A 340 -6.04 44.19 4.31
C ARG A 340 -4.98 43.27 4.90
N PRO A 341 -4.77 42.06 4.35
CA PRO A 341 -3.65 41.23 4.76
C PRO A 341 -2.35 41.93 4.38
N ASP A 342 -1.44 42.06 5.34
CA ASP A 342 -0.10 42.57 5.10
C ASP A 342 0.85 41.45 4.64
N ALA A 343 2.03 41.83 4.15
CA ALA A 343 3.01 40.86 3.64
C ALA A 343 3.44 39.85 4.71
N VAL A 344 3.52 40.27 5.98
CA VAL A 344 3.90 39.42 7.11
C VAL A 344 2.85 38.34 7.35
N ALA A 345 1.55 38.68 7.34
CA ALA A 345 0.48 37.70 7.46
C ALA A 345 0.49 36.69 6.32
N VAL A 346 0.66 37.12 5.06
CA VAL A 346 0.70 36.23 3.89
C VAL A 346 1.87 35.24 3.97
N LEU A 347 3.09 35.75 4.24
CA LEU A 347 4.28 34.92 4.39
C LEU A 347 4.17 33.98 5.60
N GLY A 348 3.63 34.48 6.70
CA GLY A 348 3.37 33.71 7.91
C GLY A 348 2.43 32.54 7.65
N GLN A 349 1.27 32.78 7.04
CA GLN A 349 0.33 31.70 6.70
C GLN A 349 0.90 30.70 5.69
N ALA A 350 1.67 31.16 4.69
CA ALA A 350 2.35 30.26 3.76
C ALA A 350 3.34 29.34 4.50
N GLY A 351 4.10 29.91 5.45
CA GLY A 351 4.99 29.15 6.33
C GLY A 351 4.26 28.14 7.20
N VAL A 352 3.14 28.53 7.83
CA VAL A 352 2.31 27.62 8.64
C VAL A 352 1.77 26.47 7.80
N TYR A 353 1.24 26.76 6.61
CA TYR A 353 0.74 25.73 5.70
C TYR A 353 1.85 24.74 5.30
N PHE A 354 3.05 25.23 5.01
CA PHE A 354 4.20 24.37 4.73
C PHE A 354 4.54 23.44 5.91
N VAL A 355 4.55 23.98 7.14
CA VAL A 355 4.78 23.19 8.37
C VAL A 355 3.70 22.12 8.54
N GLN A 356 2.42 22.46 8.31
CA GLN A 356 1.33 21.47 8.38
C GLN A 356 1.55 20.32 7.40
N GLN A 357 1.99 20.62 6.18
CA GLN A 357 2.23 19.59 5.16
C GLN A 357 3.40 18.69 5.54
N VAL A 358 4.48 19.23 6.13
CA VAL A 358 5.59 18.44 6.68
C VAL A 358 5.10 17.49 7.77
N LEU A 359 4.27 17.98 8.69
CA LEU A 359 3.73 17.19 9.80
C LEU A 359 2.73 16.11 9.35
N ALA A 360 2.09 16.28 8.19
CA ALA A 360 1.15 15.31 7.64
C ALA A 360 1.83 14.12 6.91
N LEU A 361 3.09 14.27 6.47
CA LEU A 361 3.79 13.23 5.68
C LEU A 361 3.87 11.86 6.37
N PRO A 362 4.20 11.75 7.68
CA PRO A 362 4.29 10.44 8.33
C PRO A 362 2.97 9.66 8.28
N ALA A 363 1.83 10.34 8.45
CA ALA A 363 0.52 9.72 8.39
C ALA A 363 0.16 9.24 6.97
N GLY A 364 0.47 10.05 5.95
CA GLY A 364 0.27 9.65 4.55
C GLY A 364 1.11 8.44 4.14
N THR A 365 2.39 8.41 4.55
CA THR A 365 3.27 7.26 4.29
C THR A 365 2.83 6.00 5.03
N PHE A 366 2.37 6.13 6.27
CA PHE A 366 1.77 5.03 7.03
C PHE A 366 0.56 4.44 6.31
N ALA A 367 -0.38 5.29 5.87
CA ALA A 367 -1.56 4.85 5.16
C ALA A 367 -1.22 4.08 3.86
N ALA A 368 -0.20 4.54 3.11
CA ALA A 368 0.24 3.82 1.91
C ALA A 368 0.76 2.41 2.23
N VAL A 369 1.57 2.24 3.30
CA VAL A 369 2.02 0.91 3.75
C VAL A 369 0.85 0.04 4.18
N ALA A 370 -0.07 0.60 4.97
CA ALA A 370 -1.21 -0.13 5.49
C ALA A 370 -2.15 -0.61 4.37
N ILE A 371 -2.42 0.24 3.37
CA ILE A 371 -3.22 -0.14 2.19
C ILE A 371 -2.52 -1.22 1.35
N ALA A 372 -1.19 -1.14 1.19
CA ALA A 372 -0.43 -2.20 0.52
C ALA A 372 -0.56 -3.55 1.24
N ALA A 373 -0.48 -3.56 2.57
CA ALA A 373 -0.67 -4.78 3.38
C ALA A 373 -2.12 -5.31 3.30
N VAL A 374 -3.13 -4.43 3.35
CA VAL A 374 -4.55 -4.83 3.16
C VAL A 374 -4.75 -5.48 1.79
N TYR A 375 -4.17 -4.90 0.74
CA TYR A 375 -4.24 -5.48 -0.60
C TYR A 375 -3.53 -6.84 -0.68
N ALA A 376 -2.32 -6.95 -0.15
CA ALA A 376 -1.54 -8.19 -0.16
C ALA A 376 -2.30 -9.33 0.55
N GLU A 377 -2.92 -9.06 1.69
CA GLU A 377 -3.68 -10.06 2.43
C GLU A 377 -5.01 -10.43 1.75
N ALA A 378 -5.72 -9.43 1.20
CA ALA A 378 -6.94 -9.69 0.43
C ALA A 378 -6.64 -10.61 -0.77
N ARG A 379 -5.48 -10.39 -1.42
CA ARG A 379 -5.05 -11.21 -2.55
C ARG A 379 -4.52 -12.57 -2.15
N ALA A 380 -3.76 -12.67 -1.05
CA ALA A 380 -3.29 -13.93 -0.51
C ALA A 380 -4.46 -14.89 -0.24
N ALA A 381 -5.60 -14.38 0.25
CA ALA A 381 -6.78 -15.20 0.50
C ALA A 381 -7.39 -15.86 -0.75
N GLU A 382 -7.19 -15.30 -1.94
CA GLU A 382 -7.68 -15.91 -3.19
C GLU A 382 -6.66 -16.86 -3.80
N ALA A 383 -5.37 -16.51 -3.72
CA ALA A 383 -4.30 -17.28 -4.33
C ALA A 383 -3.01 -17.15 -3.50
N PRO A 384 -2.17 -18.20 -3.49
CA PRO A 384 -0.87 -18.17 -2.85
C PRO A 384 -0.01 -17.02 -3.42
N VAL A 385 0.11 -15.91 -2.67
CA VAL A 385 0.87 -14.69 -3.03
C VAL A 385 1.82 -14.31 -1.90
N SER A 386 3.00 -13.82 -2.26
CA SER A 386 4.01 -13.27 -1.34
C SER A 386 4.44 -11.86 -1.76
N ALA A 387 5.10 -11.12 -0.88
CA ALA A 387 5.70 -9.83 -1.22
C ALA A 387 6.67 -9.93 -2.42
N ALA A 388 7.43 -11.03 -2.50
CA ALA A 388 8.33 -11.30 -3.62
C ALA A 388 7.57 -11.51 -4.94
N SER A 389 6.43 -12.22 -4.94
CA SER A 389 5.62 -12.35 -6.15
C SER A 389 5.00 -11.02 -6.57
N LEU A 390 4.54 -10.20 -5.63
CA LEU A 390 4.03 -8.86 -5.91
C LEU A 390 5.12 -7.96 -6.51
N ALA A 391 6.35 -8.02 -5.97
CA ALA A 391 7.49 -7.28 -6.50
C ALA A 391 7.78 -7.68 -7.95
N ALA A 392 7.82 -8.97 -8.24
CA ALA A 392 8.06 -9.50 -9.58
C ALA A 392 6.97 -9.10 -10.58
N GLU A 393 5.71 -9.01 -10.14
CA GLU A 393 4.60 -8.54 -10.96
C GLU A 393 4.70 -7.05 -11.32
N MET A 394 5.17 -6.22 -10.38
CA MET A 394 5.38 -4.79 -10.64
C MET A 394 6.50 -4.53 -11.67
N ASP A 395 7.44 -5.46 -11.79
CA ASP A 395 8.58 -5.41 -12.72
C ASP A 395 8.26 -5.85 -14.16
N ARG A 396 7.17 -6.61 -14.34
CA ARG A 396 6.59 -6.82 -15.68
C ARG A 396 6.17 -5.47 -16.22
#